data_AF-A0A2N0QJB0-F1
#
_entry.id   AF-A0A2N0QJB0-F1
#
_cell.length_a   1.000
_cell.length_b   1.000
_cell.length_c   1.000
_cell.angle_alpha   90.00
_cell.angle_beta   90.00
_cell.angle_gamma   90.00
#
_symmetry.space_group_name_H-M   'P 1'
#
loop_
_entity.id
_entity.type
_entity.pdbx_description
1 polymer ?
#
loop_
_entity_poly.entity_id
_entity_poly.type
_entity_poly.pdbx_seq_one_letter_code
_entity_poly.pdbx_strand_id
1 'polypeptide(L)'
;ADNGSNVVKAGKILKDHNNITRIPYTAHTLQLVVGKGLLSAERLVVRAKRLISFFTTPKQTERLIEAQKNLRSIQQEDLSENDHYLRVISDISTQWNSTFLAWKRLEKIRDCIDIMIITMSRDSDPMTRKDGQRLSKINL
;
A
#
# COMPACT_ATOMS: atom_id res chain seq x y z
N ALA A 1 -4.65 -6.04 -25.52
CA ALA A 1 -4.64 -4.56 -25.54
C ALA A 1 -5.56 -4.01 -24.45
N ASP A 2 -5.27 -2.82 -23.91
CA ASP A 2 -6.08 -2.14 -22.89
C ASP A 2 -7.52 -1.87 -23.37
N ASN A 3 -8.48 -1.80 -22.43
CA ASN A 3 -9.90 -1.53 -22.70
C ASN A 3 -10.24 -0.03 -22.81
N GLY A 4 -9.25 0.86 -22.90
CA GLY A 4 -9.46 2.27 -23.22
C GLY A 4 -10.30 2.45 -24.50
N SER A 5 -11.23 3.41 -24.46
CA SER A 5 -12.23 3.64 -25.52
C SER A 5 -11.62 3.75 -26.93
N ASN A 6 -10.49 4.45 -27.05
CA ASN A 6 -9.78 4.62 -28.31
C ASN A 6 -9.16 3.31 -28.82
N VAL A 7 -8.60 2.49 -27.94
CA VAL A 7 -8.01 1.18 -28.27
C VAL A 7 -9.09 0.19 -28.70
N VAL A 8 -10.26 0.23 -28.05
CA VAL A 8 -11.42 -0.58 -28.42
C VAL A 8 -11.95 -0.17 -29.80
N LYS A 9 -12.08 1.14 -30.07
CA LYS A 9 -12.49 1.65 -31.39
C LYS A 9 -11.51 1.26 -32.49
N ALA A 10 -10.20 1.46 -32.27
CA ALA A 10 -9.16 1.05 -33.22
C ALA A 10 -9.19 -0.46 -33.49
N GLY A 11 -9.39 -1.28 -32.44
CA GLY A 11 -9.52 -2.73 -32.58
C GLY A 11 -10.73 -3.17 -33.41
N LYS A 12 -11.83 -2.41 -33.41
CA LYS A 12 -12.98 -2.67 -34.30
C LYS A 12 -12.63 -2.35 -35.75
N ILE A 13 -12.05 -1.17 -36.01
CA ILE A 13 -11.64 -0.75 -37.36
C ILE A 13 -10.67 -1.76 -37.99
N LEU A 14 -9.68 -2.23 -37.23
CA LEU A 14 -8.70 -3.21 -37.70
C LEU A 14 -9.30 -4.60 -37.95
N LYS A 15 -10.35 -4.96 -37.20
CA LYS A 15 -11.11 -6.19 -37.45
C LYS A 15 -11.88 -6.07 -38.77
N ASP A 16 -12.55 -4.94 -38.98
CA ASP A 16 -13.42 -4.71 -40.13
C ASP A 16 -12.63 -4.56 -41.44
N HIS A 17 -11.44 -3.92 -41.41
CA HIS A 17 -10.64 -3.65 -42.60
C HIS A 17 -9.55 -4.70 -42.88
N ASN A 18 -9.00 -5.35 -41.85
CA ASN A 18 -7.80 -6.18 -41.98
C ASN A 18 -7.96 -7.58 -41.36
N ASN A 19 -9.17 -7.94 -40.88
CA ASN A 19 -9.45 -9.17 -40.15
C ASN A 19 -8.55 -9.39 -38.91
N ILE A 20 -8.00 -8.31 -38.34
CA ILE A 20 -7.14 -8.38 -37.16
C ILE A 20 -8.02 -8.33 -35.90
N THR A 21 -8.01 -9.42 -35.14
CA THR A 21 -8.80 -9.50 -33.91
C THR A 21 -8.04 -8.95 -32.70
N ARG A 22 -8.60 -7.94 -32.04
CA ARG A 22 -8.11 -7.46 -30.75
C ARG A 22 -8.43 -8.47 -29.64
N ILE A 23 -7.39 -8.96 -28.96
CA ILE A 23 -7.54 -9.73 -27.73
C ILE A 23 -7.48 -8.77 -26.52
N PRO A 24 -8.51 -8.74 -25.65
CA PRO A 24 -8.49 -7.92 -24.45
C PRO A 24 -7.39 -8.37 -23.49
N TYR A 25 -6.76 -7.42 -22.82
CA TYR A 25 -5.71 -7.75 -21.85
C TYR A 25 -6.34 -8.20 -20.52
N THR A 26 -6.19 -9.47 -20.18
CA THR A 26 -6.81 -10.11 -19.00
C THR A 26 -6.45 -9.40 -17.70
N ALA A 27 -5.22 -8.93 -17.54
CA ALA A 27 -4.81 -8.26 -16.30
C ALA A 27 -5.53 -6.92 -16.10
N HIS A 28 -5.90 -6.19 -17.18
CA HIS A 28 -6.71 -4.99 -17.06
C HIS A 28 -8.16 -5.31 -16.66
N THR A 29 -8.73 -6.41 -17.17
CA THR A 29 -10.04 -6.88 -16.69
C THR A 29 -9.99 -7.26 -15.21
N LEU A 30 -8.93 -7.92 -14.75
CA LEU A 30 -8.72 -8.23 -13.33
C LEU A 30 -8.61 -6.96 -12.48
N GLN A 31 -7.84 -5.95 -12.93
CA GLN A 31 -7.76 -4.63 -12.27
C GLN A 31 -9.15 -4.03 -12.03
N LEU A 32 -10.00 -4.02 -13.05
CA LEU A 32 -11.35 -3.46 -12.97
C LEU A 32 -12.25 -4.24 -12.02
N VAL A 33 -12.19 -5.57 -12.07
CA VAL A 33 -13.00 -6.44 -11.21
C VAL A 33 -12.58 -6.28 -9.75
N VAL A 34 -11.27 -6.29 -9.46
CA VAL A 34 -10.73 -6.05 -8.12
C VAL A 34 -11.14 -4.66 -7.63
N GLY A 35 -10.95 -3.62 -8.44
CA GLY A 35 -11.33 -2.25 -8.09
C GLY A 35 -12.83 -2.11 -7.73
N LYS A 36 -13.72 -2.75 -8.51
CA LYS A 36 -15.15 -2.78 -8.20
C LYS A 36 -15.47 -3.58 -6.94
N GLY A 37 -14.83 -4.73 -6.76
CA GLY A 37 -15.02 -5.56 -5.56
C GLY A 37 -14.61 -4.85 -4.26
N LEU A 38 -13.59 -4.00 -4.34
CA LEU A 38 -13.11 -3.20 -3.21
C LEU A 38 -14.06 -2.08 -2.77
N LEU A 39 -15.08 -1.72 -3.57
CA LEU A 39 -16.09 -0.73 -3.16
C LEU A 39 -16.86 -1.19 -1.91
N SER A 40 -17.12 -2.49 -1.79
CA SER A 40 -17.76 -3.07 -0.60
C SER A 40 -16.92 -2.89 0.68
N ALA A 41 -15.61 -2.63 0.53
CA ALA A 41 -14.66 -2.42 1.62
C ALA A 41 -14.02 -1.02 1.58
N GLU A 42 -14.70 -0.03 0.99
CA GLU A 42 -14.13 1.30 0.74
C GLU A 42 -13.56 1.94 2.01
N ARG A 43 -14.23 1.79 3.16
CA ARG A 43 -13.73 2.31 4.44
C ARG A 43 -12.34 1.75 4.80
N LEU A 44 -12.11 0.46 4.57
CA LEU A 44 -10.82 -0.19 4.82
C LEU A 44 -9.76 0.27 3.81
N VAL A 45 -10.15 0.40 2.53
CA VAL A 45 -9.28 0.91 1.46
C VAL A 45 -8.80 2.32 1.76
N VAL A 46 -9.71 3.22 2.15
CA VAL A 46 -9.39 4.61 2.52
C VAL A 46 -8.48 4.64 3.75
N ARG A 47 -8.72 3.79 4.75
CA ARG A 47 -7.87 3.65 5.94
C ARG A 47 -6.46 3.21 5.56
N ALA A 48 -6.32 2.16 4.75
CA ALA A 48 -5.03 1.67 4.28
C ALA A 48 -4.26 2.76 3.51
N LYS A 49 -4.94 3.51 2.64
CA LYS A 49 -4.33 4.65 1.93
C LYS A 49 -3.85 5.75 2.88
N ARG A 50 -4.61 6.04 3.95
CA ARG A 50 -4.20 7.01 4.99
C ARG A 50 -2.97 6.53 5.76
N LEU A 51 -2.89 5.23 6.10
CA LEU A 51 -1.70 4.65 6.73
C LEU A 51 -0.49 4.78 5.80
N ILE A 52 -0.63 4.39 4.53
CA ILE A 52 0.45 4.50 3.55
C ILE A 52 0.94 5.95 3.45
N SER A 53 0.03 6.91 3.31
CA SER A 53 0.35 8.33 3.23
C SER A 53 1.00 8.88 4.51
N PHE A 54 0.68 8.35 5.68
CA PHE A 54 1.35 8.73 6.93
C PHE A 54 2.84 8.35 6.89
N PHE A 55 3.14 7.13 6.45
CA PHE A 55 4.50 6.59 6.41
C PHE A 55 5.33 7.08 5.21
N THR A 56 4.74 7.65 4.16
CA THR A 56 5.49 8.16 3.00
C THR A 56 6.34 9.41 3.29
N THR A 57 6.16 10.06 4.44
CA THR A 57 7.01 11.21 4.80
C THR A 57 8.37 10.73 5.34
N PRO A 58 9.49 11.41 5.03
CA PRO A 58 10.83 10.98 5.47
C PRO A 58 10.92 10.74 6.98
N LYS A 59 10.40 11.69 7.76
CA LYS A 59 10.36 11.62 9.24
C LYS A 59 9.64 10.37 9.75
N GLN A 60 8.48 10.03 9.19
CA GLN A 60 7.73 8.85 9.65
C GLN A 60 8.31 7.55 9.09
N THR A 61 8.94 7.58 7.91
CA THR A 61 9.70 6.44 7.38
C THR A 61 10.87 6.08 8.30
N GLU A 62 11.65 7.07 8.74
CA GLU A 62 12.78 6.86 9.66
C GLU A 62 12.32 6.27 10.99
N ARG A 63 11.25 6.82 11.57
CA ARG A 63 10.65 6.29 12.80
C ARG A 63 10.16 4.85 12.67
N LEU A 64 9.58 4.50 11.53
CA LEU A 64 9.17 3.13 11.26
C LEU A 64 10.37 2.18 11.20
N ILE A 65 11.46 2.60 10.56
CA ILE A 65 12.70 1.83 10.51
C ILE A 65 13.29 1.64 11.91
N GLU A 66 13.28 2.69 12.74
CA GLU A 66 13.74 2.61 14.13
C GLU A 66 12.88 1.68 14.99
N ALA A 67 11.55 1.76 14.87
CA ALA A 67 10.64 0.85 15.56
C ALA A 67 10.88 -0.62 15.16
N GLN A 68 11.14 -0.87 13.86
CA GLN A 68 11.48 -2.19 13.36
C GLN A 68 12.84 -2.70 13.91
N LYS A 69 13.84 -1.82 14.08
CA LYS A 69 15.11 -2.18 14.72
C LYS A 69 14.89 -2.62 16.16
N ASN A 70 14.13 -1.83 16.92
CA ASN A 70 13.86 -2.10 18.33
C ASN A 70 13.11 -3.43 18.49
N LEU A 71 12.08 -3.68 17.67
CA LEU A 71 11.32 -4.94 17.73
C LEU A 71 12.19 -6.17 17.42
N ARG A 72 13.04 -6.11 16.39
CA ARG A 72 13.97 -7.22 16.07
C ARG A 72 14.98 -7.47 17.18
N SER A 73 15.50 -6.40 17.80
CA SER A 73 16.44 -6.54 18.93
C SER A 73 15.80 -7.27 20.13
N ILE A 74 14.50 -7.06 20.36
CA ILE A 74 13.74 -7.72 21.42
C ILE A 74 13.47 -9.20 21.08
N GLN A 75 13.24 -9.51 19.80
CA GLN A 75 12.86 -10.85 19.34
C GLN A 75 14.04 -11.81 19.13
N GLN A 76 15.29 -11.36 19.22
CA GLN A 76 16.51 -12.18 19.00
C GLN A 76 16.46 -13.02 17.69
N GLU A 77 15.79 -12.52 16.65
CA GLU A 77 15.72 -13.21 15.35
C GLU A 77 17.05 -13.05 14.58
N ASP A 78 17.57 -14.16 14.07
CA ASP A 78 18.85 -14.23 13.37
C ASP A 78 18.91 -13.30 12.15
N LEU A 79 20.03 -12.58 12.03
CA LEU A 79 20.35 -11.54 11.03
C LEU A 79 20.56 -12.07 9.59
N SER A 80 20.05 -13.26 9.27
CA SER A 80 20.49 -14.03 8.09
C SER A 80 19.65 -13.83 6.82
N GLU A 81 18.49 -13.19 6.86
CA GLU A 81 17.71 -12.92 5.64
C GLU A 81 17.65 -11.42 5.31
N ASN A 82 18.18 -11.11 4.14
CA ASN A 82 18.24 -9.80 3.47
C ASN A 82 16.84 -9.18 3.19
N ASP A 83 16.01 -8.93 4.21
CA ASP A 83 14.85 -8.05 4.08
C ASP A 83 15.08 -6.76 4.88
N HIS A 84 15.77 -5.83 4.20
CA HIS A 84 16.37 -4.62 4.76
C HIS A 84 15.30 -3.58 5.13
N TYR A 85 14.55 -3.82 6.21
CA TYR A 85 13.45 -3.00 6.73
C TYR A 85 12.26 -2.83 5.77
N LEU A 86 11.06 -3.14 6.25
CA LEU A 86 9.85 -2.99 5.44
C LEU A 86 9.45 -1.51 5.41
N ARG A 87 9.98 -0.78 4.41
CA ARG A 87 9.44 0.52 4.03
C ARG A 87 8.06 0.33 3.43
N VAL A 88 7.11 1.18 3.82
CA VAL A 88 5.79 1.19 3.20
C VAL A 88 5.95 1.67 1.76
N ILE A 89 5.54 0.82 0.81
CA ILE A 89 5.51 1.18 -0.61
C ILE A 89 4.28 2.06 -0.83
N SER A 90 4.46 3.15 -1.57
CA SER A 90 3.34 3.93 -2.09
C SER A 90 2.54 3.11 -3.09
N ASP A 91 1.24 2.99 -2.84
CA ASP A 91 0.29 2.39 -3.77
C ASP A 91 0.28 3.16 -5.11
N ILE A 92 0.49 2.45 -6.22
CA ILE A 92 0.33 2.98 -7.57
C ILE A 92 -1.04 2.56 -8.09
N SER A 93 -1.95 3.52 -8.23
CA SER A 93 -3.36 3.30 -8.55
C SER A 93 -3.62 2.53 -9.86
N THR A 94 -2.65 2.49 -10.77
CA THR A 94 -2.76 1.82 -12.07
C THR A 94 -2.42 0.32 -12.02
N GLN A 95 -1.96 -0.21 -10.88
CA GLN A 95 -1.50 -1.60 -10.77
C GLN A 95 -1.93 -2.25 -9.45
N TRP A 96 -2.88 -3.19 -9.52
CA TRP A 96 -3.43 -3.92 -8.36
C TRP A 96 -2.36 -4.64 -7.55
N ASN A 97 -1.29 -5.09 -8.22
CA ASN A 97 -0.17 -5.75 -7.55
C ASN A 97 0.55 -4.79 -6.58
N SER A 98 0.63 -3.50 -6.90
CA SER A 98 1.16 -2.48 -5.99
C SER A 98 0.29 -2.32 -4.75
N THR A 99 -1.03 -2.22 -4.94
CA THR A 99 -2.00 -2.15 -3.83
C THR A 99 -1.93 -3.39 -2.93
N PHE A 100 -1.92 -4.58 -3.52
CA PHE A 100 -1.82 -5.85 -2.81
C PHE A 100 -0.52 -5.94 -2.00
N LEU A 101 0.62 -5.63 -2.62
CA LEU A 101 1.92 -5.65 -1.94
C LEU A 101 2.00 -4.60 -0.82
N ALA A 102 1.42 -3.42 -1.02
CA ALA A 102 1.36 -2.37 0.00
C ALA A 102 0.56 -2.84 1.23
N TRP A 103 -0.58 -3.49 1.02
CA TRP A 103 -1.40 -4.01 2.12
C TRP A 103 -0.75 -5.19 2.83
N LYS A 104 -0.14 -6.12 2.09
CA LYS A 104 0.63 -7.22 2.67
C LYS A 104 1.79 -6.69 3.53
N ARG A 105 2.40 -5.57 3.15
CA ARG A 105 3.41 -4.90 3.98
C ARG A 105 2.81 -4.26 5.23
N LEU A 106 1.66 -3.58 5.13
CA LEU A 106 0.96 -3.02 6.29
C LEU A 106 0.64 -4.10 7.33
N GLU A 107 0.19 -5.27 6.87
CA GLU A 107 -0.09 -6.42 7.73
C GLU A 107 1.17 -6.87 8.48
N LYS A 108 2.30 -7.03 7.77
CA LYS A 108 3.58 -7.43 8.39
C LYS A 108 4.12 -6.44 9.42
N ILE A 109 3.87 -5.14 9.24
CA ILE A 109 4.40 -4.10 10.15
C ILE A 109 3.41 -3.70 11.24
N ARG A 110 2.27 -4.38 11.36
CA ARG A 110 1.21 -4.04 12.32
C ARG A 110 1.73 -3.85 13.74
N ASP A 111 2.53 -4.80 14.24
CA ASP A 111 3.05 -4.74 15.61
C ASP A 111 4.01 -3.54 15.79
N CYS A 112 4.75 -3.18 14.74
CA CYS A 112 5.58 -1.98 14.74
C CYS A 112 4.73 -0.71 14.83
N ILE A 113 3.59 -0.66 14.13
CA ILE A 113 2.64 0.48 14.19
C ILE A 113 2.11 0.64 15.62
N ASP A 114 1.73 -0.46 16.27
CA ASP A 114 1.20 -0.42 17.63
C ASP A 114 2.26 0.04 18.64
N ILE A 115 3.50 -0.45 18.51
CA ILE A 115 4.63 0.02 19.33
C ILE A 115 4.91 1.51 19.08
N MET A 116 4.93 1.96 17.83
CA MET A 116 5.11 3.38 17.50
C MET A 116 4.04 4.25 18.15
N ILE A 117 2.77 3.83 18.13
CA ILE A 117 1.69 4.57 18.79
C ILE A 117 1.98 4.71 20.29
N ILE A 118 2.41 3.63 20.95
CA ILE A 118 2.71 3.63 22.38
C ILE A 118 3.93 4.51 22.70
N THR A 119 5.02 4.39 21.95
CA THR A 119 6.26 5.16 22.18
C THR A 119 6.04 6.64 21.92
N MET A 120 5.39 6.99 20.81
CA MET A 120 5.11 8.38 20.46
C MET A 120 4.15 9.05 21.45
N SER A 121 3.23 8.29 22.06
CA SER A 121 2.33 8.81 23.09
C SER A 121 3.05 9.18 24.40
N ARG A 122 4.22 8.58 24.65
CA ARG A 122 5.07 8.81 25.83
C ARG A 122 6.24 9.75 25.55
N ASP A 123 6.36 10.24 24.31
CA ASP A 123 7.46 11.11 23.89
C ASP A 123 7.39 12.48 24.60
N SER A 124 8.54 13.05 24.90
CA SER A 124 8.62 14.38 25.53
C SER A 124 8.26 15.50 24.56
N ASP A 125 8.47 15.31 23.26
CA ASP A 125 8.12 16.27 22.21
C ASP A 125 6.60 16.30 21.96
N PRO A 126 5.92 17.44 22.16
CA PRO A 126 4.49 17.58 21.91
C PRO A 126 4.09 17.28 20.46
N MET A 127 4.97 17.56 19.48
CA MET A 127 4.65 17.31 18.08
C MET A 127 4.64 15.81 17.77
N THR A 128 5.58 15.06 18.35
CA THR A 128 5.64 13.59 18.25
C THR A 128 4.42 12.93 18.86
N ARG A 129 3.97 13.42 20.02
CA ARG A 129 2.69 12.97 20.62
C ARG A 129 1.50 13.23 19.71
N LYS A 130 1.43 14.40 19.06
CA LYS A 130 0.36 14.74 18.11
C LYS A 130 0.38 13.80 16.90
N ASP A 131 1.55 13.47 16.38
CA ASP A 131 1.69 12.48 15.30
C ASP A 131 1.21 11.09 15.75
N GLY A 132 1.52 10.68 16.98
CA GLY A 132 1.09 9.39 17.56
C GLY A 132 -0.43 9.31 17.72
N GLN A 133 -1.06 10.40 18.17
CA GLN A 133 -2.52 10.51 18.22
C GLN A 133 -3.15 10.45 16.83
N ARG A 134 -2.53 11.09 15.82
CA ARG A 134 -2.98 11.01 14.44
C ARG A 134 -2.87 9.58 13.91
N LEU A 135 -1.77 8.88 14.16
CA LEU A 135 -1.58 7.49 13.76
C LEU A 135 -2.60 6.56 14.42
N SER A 136 -2.83 6.71 15.72
CA SER A 136 -3.85 5.95 16.47
C SER A 136 -5.26 6.13 15.88
N LYS A 137 -5.65 7.36 15.54
CA LYS A 137 -6.94 7.64 14.88
C LYS A 137 -7.06 7.02 13.48
N ILE A 138 -5.94 6.83 12.79
CA ILE A 138 -5.93 6.16 11.48
C ILE A 138 -5.96 4.63 11.66
N ASN A 139 -5.43 4.09 12.75
CA ASN A 139 -5.33 2.65 13.04
C ASN A 139 -6.59 2.04 13.72
N LEU A 140 -7.43 2.85 14.39
CA LEU A 140 -8.73 2.51 15.02
C LEU A 140 -9.92 2.44 14.05
#